data_AF-A0A3M0B7I4-F1
#
_entry.id   AF-A0A3M0B7I4-F1
#
_cell.length_a   1.000
_cell.length_b   1.000
_cell.length_c   1.000
_cell.angle_alpha   90.00
_cell.angle_beta   90.00
_cell.angle_gamma   90.00
#
_symmetry.space_group_name_H-M   'P 1'
#
loop_
_entity.id
_entity.type
_entity.pdbx_description
1 polymer ?
#
loop_
_entity_poly.entity_id
_entity_poly.type
_entity_poly.pdbx_seq_one_letter_code
_entity_poly.pdbx_strand_id
1 'polypeptide(L)'
;MKHKWTKEDDLKVLYIYLYGYPKSYPTAEDVANLIGVSSSSLKMRIANFRYLDGKGGLSNYADLSKKVYDEYRSIPKEKLKELAGF
;
A
#
# COMPACT_ATOMS: atom_id res chain seq x y z
N MET A 1 9.87 -17.31 6.05
CA MET A 1 10.85 -16.21 5.86
C MET A 1 10.08 -14.88 5.93
N LYS A 2 10.61 -13.83 6.55
CA LYS A 2 9.92 -12.51 6.56
C LYS A 2 10.07 -11.87 5.18
N HIS A 3 8.97 -11.44 4.59
CA HIS A 3 8.99 -10.69 3.32
C HIS A 3 9.82 -9.42 3.46
N LYS A 4 10.66 -9.13 2.45
CA LYS A 4 11.42 -7.87 2.39
C LYS A 4 10.64 -6.90 1.51
N TRP A 5 9.97 -5.96 2.15
CA TRP A 5 9.18 -4.94 1.48
C TRP A 5 10.02 -4.04 0.59
N THR A 6 9.51 -3.78 -0.61
CA THR A 6 10.13 -2.91 -1.61
C THR A 6 9.30 -1.63 -1.83
N LYS A 7 9.85 -0.69 -2.60
CA LYS A 7 9.13 0.53 -2.99
C LYS A 7 7.91 0.16 -3.84
N GLU A 8 8.05 -0.81 -4.73
CA GLU A 8 7.02 -1.31 -5.63
C GLU A 8 5.87 -1.98 -4.87
N ASP A 9 6.17 -2.66 -3.77
CA ASP A 9 5.15 -3.20 -2.87
C ASP A 9 4.35 -2.06 -2.21
N ASP A 10 5.05 -1.09 -1.61
CA ASP A 10 4.41 0.02 -0.92
C ASP A 10 3.63 0.92 -1.90
N LEU A 11 4.01 1.02 -3.18
CA LEU A 11 3.24 1.69 -4.23
C LEU A 11 1.90 0.97 -4.49
N LYS A 12 1.90 -0.36 -4.57
CA LYS A 12 0.66 -1.16 -4.68
C LYS A 12 -0.25 -0.92 -3.49
N VAL A 13 0.32 -0.94 -2.28
CA VAL A 13 -0.44 -0.73 -1.05
C VAL A 13 -0.96 0.71 -0.94
N LEU A 14 -0.17 1.71 -1.33
CA LEU A 14 -0.61 3.10 -1.35
C LEU A 14 -1.77 3.32 -2.33
N TYR A 15 -1.70 2.72 -3.53
CA TYR A 15 -2.77 2.83 -4.52
C TYR A 15 -4.11 2.33 -3.97
N ILE A 16 -4.14 1.11 -3.41
CA ILE A 16 -5.38 0.57 -2.83
C ILE A 16 -5.83 1.31 -1.58
N TYR A 17 -4.91 1.91 -0.82
CA TYR A 17 -5.26 2.71 0.34
C TYR A 17 -6.02 3.98 -0.07
N LEU A 18 -5.51 4.69 -1.08
CA LEU A 18 -6.10 5.96 -1.56
C LEU A 18 -7.38 5.75 -2.36
N TYR A 19 -7.42 4.71 -3.20
CA TYR A 19 -8.47 4.56 -4.22
C TYR A 19 -9.37 3.34 -4.01
N GLY A 20 -9.09 2.51 -3.00
CA GLY A 20 -9.81 1.28 -2.73
C GLY A 20 -9.55 0.17 -3.75
N TYR A 21 -10.26 -0.94 -3.58
CA TYR A 21 -10.30 -2.03 -4.54
C TYR A 21 -11.43 -1.81 -5.55
N PRO A 22 -11.19 -1.97 -6.86
CA PRO A 22 -12.27 -2.02 -7.85
C PRO A 22 -13.11 -3.31 -7.66
N LYS A 23 -14.30 -3.35 -8.28
CA LYS A 23 -15.23 -4.49 -8.13
C LYS A 23 -14.70 -5.81 -8.68
N SER A 24 -13.77 -5.77 -9.64
CA SER A 24 -13.30 -6.94 -10.38
C SER A 24 -11.84 -7.32 -10.05
N TYR A 25 -10.89 -6.39 -10.16
CA TYR A 25 -9.46 -6.66 -9.91
C TYR A 25 -8.63 -5.37 -9.77
N PRO A 26 -7.69 -5.28 -8.82
CA PRO A 26 -7.30 -6.32 -7.85
C PRO A 26 -8.20 -6.33 -6.61
N THR A 27 -8.38 -7.51 -6.00
CA THR A 27 -8.91 -7.67 -4.63
C THR A 27 -7.79 -7.56 -3.59
N ALA A 28 -8.15 -7.58 -2.30
CA ALA A 28 -7.16 -7.62 -1.23
C ALA A 28 -6.25 -8.86 -1.29
N GLU A 29 -6.81 -10.00 -1.69
CA GLU A 29 -6.07 -11.25 -1.84
C GLU A 29 -5.13 -11.20 -3.05
N ASP A 30 -5.59 -10.63 -4.18
CA ASP A 30 -4.74 -10.43 -5.35
C ASP A 30 -3.53 -9.56 -5.02
N VAL A 31 -3.72 -8.44 -4.31
CA VAL A 31 -2.61 -7.58 -3.91
C VAL A 31 -1.65 -8.29 -2.95
N ALA A 32 -2.18 -9.06 -1.99
CA ALA A 32 -1.35 -9.82 -1.06
C ALA A 32 -0.50 -10.87 -1.81
N ASN A 33 -1.09 -11.56 -2.78
CA ASN A 33 -0.42 -12.55 -3.61
C ASN A 33 0.62 -11.94 -4.55
N LEU A 34 0.31 -10.79 -5.19
CA LEU A 34 1.26 -10.06 -6.04
C LEU A 34 2.52 -9.61 -5.28
N ILE A 35 2.36 -9.24 -4.01
CA ILE A 35 3.46 -8.83 -3.14
C ILE A 35 4.17 -10.05 -2.54
N GLY A 36 3.49 -11.20 -2.41
CA GLY A 36 4.02 -12.40 -1.76
C GLY A 36 3.90 -12.38 -0.24
N VAL A 37 2.84 -11.76 0.30
CA VAL A 37 2.59 -11.64 1.74
C VAL A 37 1.21 -12.16 2.14
N SER A 38 0.98 -12.39 3.43
CA SER A 38 -0.35 -12.69 3.94
C SER A 38 -1.25 -11.45 3.95
N SER A 39 -2.56 -11.66 3.89
CA SER A 39 -3.56 -10.58 4.02
C SER A 39 -3.42 -9.80 5.33
N SER A 40 -2.99 -10.44 6.41
CA SER A 40 -2.69 -9.77 7.69
C SER A 40 -1.47 -8.85 7.59
N SER A 41 -0.42 -9.28 6.90
CA SER A 41 0.76 -8.46 6.63
C SER A 41 0.42 -7.27 5.73
N LEU A 42 -0.41 -7.47 4.71
CA LEU A 42 -0.94 -6.40 3.88
C LEU A 42 -1.75 -5.39 4.71
N LYS A 43 -2.66 -5.86 5.57
CA LYS A 43 -3.46 -5.00 6.46
C LYS A 43 -2.59 -4.16 7.40
N MET A 44 -1.51 -4.73 7.94
CA MET A 44 -0.55 -3.97 8.74
C MET A 44 0.14 -2.88 7.90
N ARG A 45 0.51 -3.19 6.66
CA ARG A 45 1.11 -2.19 5.77
C ARG A 45 0.13 -1.08 5.39
N ILE A 46 -1.15 -1.40 5.17
CA ILE A 46 -2.21 -0.38 4.98
C ILE A 46 -2.35 0.51 6.23
N ALA A 47 -2.23 -0.07 7.43
CA ALA A 47 -2.30 0.69 8.68
C ALA A 47 -1.18 1.73 8.81
N ASN A 48 0.02 1.48 8.25
CA ASN A 48 1.07 2.50 8.16
C ASN A 48 0.60 3.76 7.42
N PHE A 49 -0.03 3.58 6.25
CA PHE A 49 -0.54 4.71 5.47
C PHE A 49 -1.71 5.42 6.14
N ARG A 50 -2.60 4.67 6.82
CA ARG A 50 -3.66 5.26 7.65
C ARG A 50 -3.08 6.14 8.76
N TYR A 51 -2.00 5.70 9.40
CA TYR A 51 -1.31 6.50 10.41
C TYR A 51 -0.69 7.77 9.81
N LEU A 52 0.02 7.64 8.68
CA LEU A 52 0.64 8.78 7.99
C LEU A 52 -0.39 9.82 7.50
N ASP A 53 -1.60 9.39 7.19
CA ASP A 53 -2.73 10.25 6.81
C ASP A 53 -3.49 10.84 8.02
N GLY A 54 -3.00 10.64 9.24
CA GLY A 54 -3.62 11.13 10.48
C GLY A 54 -4.91 10.39 10.88
N LYS A 55 -5.21 9.25 10.26
CA LYS A 55 -6.42 8.43 10.47
C LYS A 55 -6.16 7.15 11.28
N GLY A 56 -4.96 7.00 11.86
CA GLY A 56 -4.56 5.85 12.65
C GLY A 56 -4.24 6.23 14.11
N GLY A 57 -4.37 5.27 15.02
CA GLY A 57 -3.85 5.36 16.39
C GLY A 57 -2.35 5.04 16.44
N LEU A 58 -1.85 4.48 17.55
CA LEU A 58 -0.45 4.07 17.68
C LEU A 58 -0.10 2.98 16.63
N SER A 59 0.65 3.36 15.61
CA SER A 59 1.25 2.43 14.64
C SER A 59 2.73 2.75 14.51
N ASN A 60 3.57 1.76 14.78
CA ASN A 60 4.98 1.80 14.38
C ASN A 60 5.02 1.63 12.86
N TYR A 61 4.90 2.75 12.14
CA TYR A 61 4.98 2.76 10.69
C TYR A 61 6.42 2.53 10.21
N ALA A 62 6.56 2.00 9.00
CA ALA A 62 7.88 1.78 8.40
C ALA A 62 8.36 3.04 7.65
N ASP A 63 9.65 3.36 7.76
CA ASP A 63 10.25 4.51 7.06
C ASP A 63 10.08 4.46 5.54
N LEU A 64 10.10 3.25 4.97
CA LEU A 64 9.83 3.06 3.53
C LEU A 64 8.42 3.53 3.16
N SER A 65 7.42 3.19 3.97
CA SER A 65 6.03 3.61 3.75
C SER A 65 5.87 5.11 3.88
N LYS A 66 6.60 5.75 4.80
CA LYS A 66 6.65 7.21 4.89
C LYS A 66 7.21 7.84 3.62
N LYS A 67 8.35 7.35 3.12
CA LYS A 67 8.97 7.87 1.88
C LYS A 67 8.02 7.76 0.70
N VAL A 68 7.40 6.58 0.52
CA VAL A 68 6.43 6.36 -0.56
C VAL A 68 5.19 7.25 -0.41
N TYR A 69 4.67 7.40 0.81
CA TYR A 69 3.52 8.26 1.05
C TYR A 69 3.84 9.73 0.74
N ASP A 70 4.95 10.26 1.26
CA ASP A 70 5.35 11.65 1.05
C ASP A 70 5.59 11.95 -0.44
N GLU A 71 6.21 11.03 -1.18
CA GLU A 71 6.56 11.20 -2.59
C GLU A 71 5.35 11.02 -3.53
N TYR A 72 4.42 10.10 -3.24
CA TYR A 72 3.40 9.66 -4.20
C TYR A 72 1.95 9.96 -3.84
N ARG A 73 1.62 10.38 -2.60
CA ARG A 73 0.22 10.54 -2.17
C ARG A 73 -0.60 11.54 -2.99
N SER A 74 0.06 12.50 -3.64
CA SER A 74 -0.58 13.57 -4.42
C SER A 74 -0.61 13.31 -5.92
N ILE A 75 -0.13 12.14 -6.37
CA ILE A 75 -0.11 11.77 -7.78
C ILE A 75 -1.53 11.37 -8.24
N PRO A 76 -1.97 11.81 -9.44
CA PRO A 76 -3.26 11.41 -9.99
C PRO A 76 -3.44 9.89 -10.06
N LYS A 77 -4.67 9.43 -9.81
CA LYS A 77 -5.03 8.00 -9.74
C LYS A 77 -4.43 7.16 -10.88
N GLU A 78 -4.63 7.56 -12.13
CA GLU A 78 -4.17 6.79 -13.30
C GLU A 78 -2.65 6.67 -13.33
N LYS A 79 -1.93 7.74 -12.94
CA LYS A 79 -0.47 7.70 -12.90
C LYS A 79 0.03 6.83 -11.75
N LEU A 80 -0.62 6.87 -10.59
CA LEU A 80 -0.26 6.00 -9.46
C LEU A 80 -0.58 4.53 -9.76
N LYS A 81 -1.65 4.26 -10.51
CA LYS A 81 -2.02 2.92 -10.98
C LYS A 81 -0.92 2.30 -11.84
N GLU A 82 -0.43 3.05 -12.83
CA GLU A 82 0.68 2.67 -13.69
C GLU A 82 1.95 2.35 -12.88
N LEU A 83 2.30 3.23 -11.93
CA LEU A 83 3.47 3.05 -11.06
C LEU A 83 3.34 1.85 -10.11
N ALA A 84 2.13 1.55 -9.63
CA ALA A 84 1.85 0.38 -8.82
C ALA A 84 1.93 -0.93 -9.62
N GLY A 85 1.83 -0.86 -10.96
CA GLY A 85 1.80 -2.02 -11.85
C GLY A 85 0.44 -2.71 -11.90
N PHE A 86 -0.65 -1.93 -11.91
CA PHE A 86 -2.04 -2.41 -12.04
C PHE A 86 -2.70 -1.97 -13.36
#